data_AF-A0A3C0KEZ4-F1
#
_entry.id   AF-A0A3C0KEZ4-F1
#
_cell.length_a   1.000
_cell.length_b   1.000
_cell.length_c   1.000
_cell.angle_alpha   90.00
_cell.angle_beta   90.00
_cell.angle_gamma   90.00
#
_symmetry.space_group_name_H-M   'P 1'
#
loop_
_entity.id
_entity.type
_entity.pdbx_description
1 polymer ?
#
loop_
_entity_poly.entity_id
_entity_poly.type
_entity_poly.pdbx_seq_one_letter_code
_entity_poly.pdbx_strand_id
1 'polypeptide(L)'
;MLSAHSRRDSTSGSPSALARAVRRWGSASLVAVSVVCSGAAWADSSRSINEWLSRLHEASRERAYVGTLVVSAGPAMSASRIWHVCDGSQQMERVETLT
;
A
#
# COMPACT_ATOMS: atom_id res chain seq x y z
N MET A 1 -42.71 -32.67 -26.13
CA MET A 1 -41.83 -33.05 -27.24
C MET A 1 -40.84 -34.10 -26.76
N LEU A 2 -40.74 -35.16 -27.53
CA LEU A 2 -39.77 -36.27 -27.60
C LEU A 2 -38.70 -36.49 -26.51
N SER A 3 -38.75 -37.72 -26.01
CA SER A 3 -37.65 -38.70 -25.90
C SER A 3 -36.63 -38.60 -24.76
N ALA A 4 -36.77 -39.57 -23.85
CA ALA A 4 -35.69 -40.26 -23.16
C ALA A 4 -34.63 -40.82 -24.13
N HIS A 5 -33.40 -40.99 -23.67
CA HIS A 5 -32.48 -42.13 -23.87
C HIS A 5 -31.37 -41.97 -22.81
N SER A 6 -31.27 -42.85 -21.79
CA SER A 6 -30.52 -44.12 -21.81
C SER A 6 -28.99 -43.85 -21.85
N ARG A 7 -28.07 -44.39 -21.04
CA ARG A 7 -27.92 -45.62 -20.22
C ARG A 7 -26.64 -45.34 -19.39
N ARG A 8 -26.55 -45.61 -18.07
CA ARG A 8 -25.96 -46.82 -17.44
C ARG A 8 -24.69 -47.34 -18.13
N ASP A 9 -23.58 -47.73 -17.49
CA ASP A 9 -23.32 -48.34 -16.17
C ASP A 9 -21.78 -48.23 -15.89
N SER A 10 -21.33 -47.95 -14.66
CA SER A 10 -20.85 -48.91 -13.64
C SER A 10 -19.60 -49.72 -14.00
N THR A 11 -18.46 -49.47 -13.33
CA THR A 11 -17.40 -50.45 -12.96
C THR A 11 -16.49 -49.80 -11.90
N SER A 12 -16.57 -50.19 -10.62
CA SER A 12 -15.81 -51.25 -9.93
C SER A 12 -14.41 -50.83 -9.44
N GLY A 13 -14.13 -51.02 -8.13
CA GLY A 13 -12.74 -51.21 -7.67
C GLY A 13 -12.35 -50.52 -6.36
N SER A 14 -12.80 -51.05 -5.23
CA SER A 14 -12.18 -50.91 -3.89
C SER A 14 -10.95 -51.85 -3.79
N PRO A 15 -10.22 -52.00 -2.66
CA PRO A 15 -9.39 -51.07 -1.88
C PRO A 15 -7.90 -51.53 -1.80
N SER A 16 -7.08 -50.73 -1.10
CA SER A 16 -5.90 -51.12 -0.28
C SER A 16 -4.53 -51.37 -0.93
N ALA A 17 -3.51 -51.18 -0.06
CA ALA A 17 -2.10 -51.58 -0.13
C ALA A 17 -1.13 -50.54 -0.74
N LEU A 18 -0.43 -49.76 0.08
CA LEU A 18 0.84 -50.10 0.75
C LEU A 18 2.02 -50.17 -0.24
N ALA A 19 2.83 -49.10 -0.31
CA ALA A 19 4.29 -49.22 -0.27
C ALA A 19 5.00 -47.85 -0.32
N ARG A 20 5.74 -47.59 0.76
CA ARG A 20 7.09 -47.01 0.83
C ARG A 20 7.31 -45.62 0.22
N ALA A 21 7.46 -44.60 1.06
CA ALA A 21 8.75 -44.18 1.67
C ALA A 21 9.57 -43.32 0.67
N VAL A 22 10.07 -42.14 1.03
CA VAL A 22 11.23 -41.96 1.92
C VAL A 22 11.47 -40.45 2.07
N ARG A 23 11.70 -40.02 3.32
CA ARG A 23 12.57 -38.91 3.81
C ARG A 23 12.36 -37.48 3.28
N ARG A 24 12.08 -36.50 4.15
CA ARG A 24 12.87 -35.93 5.28
C ARG A 24 13.77 -34.76 4.83
N TRP A 25 13.39 -33.59 5.33
CA TRP A 25 14.19 -32.40 5.67
C TRP A 25 14.72 -31.53 4.53
N GLY A 26 14.19 -30.31 4.46
CA GLY A 26 14.77 -29.20 3.70
C GLY A 26 14.13 -27.88 4.09
N SER A 27 14.71 -27.25 5.11
CA SER A 27 14.77 -25.80 5.31
C SER A 27 13.44 -25.03 5.40
N ALA A 28 13.10 -24.64 6.63
CA ALA A 28 12.31 -23.44 6.86
C ALA A 28 12.98 -22.26 6.11
N SER A 29 12.39 -21.85 4.99
CA SER A 29 12.79 -20.61 4.32
C SER A 29 12.41 -19.45 5.23
N LEU A 30 13.36 -19.03 6.06
CA LEU A 30 13.36 -17.69 6.62
C LEU A 30 13.47 -16.73 5.44
N VAL A 31 12.33 -16.16 5.02
CA VAL A 31 12.34 -14.99 4.15
C VAL A 31 12.90 -13.85 4.99
N ALA A 32 14.20 -13.58 4.82
CA ALA A 32 14.82 -12.38 5.34
C ALA A 32 14.18 -11.19 4.62
N VAL A 33 13.17 -10.59 5.24
CA VAL A 33 12.64 -9.29 4.84
C VAL A 33 13.71 -8.27 5.21
N SER A 34 14.62 -7.99 4.28
CA SER A 34 15.52 -6.85 4.39
C SER A 34 14.67 -5.59 4.29
N VAL A 35 14.35 -4.98 5.44
CA VAL A 35 13.92 -3.59 5.48
C VAL A 35 15.12 -2.78 5.00
N VAL A 36 15.13 -2.42 3.71
CA VAL A 36 16.00 -1.36 3.23
C VAL A 36 15.39 -0.08 3.78
N CYS A 37 15.87 0.33 4.95
CA CYS A 37 15.77 1.74 5.33
C CYS A 37 16.59 2.49 4.28
N SER A 38 15.95 2.91 3.19
CA SER A 38 16.46 3.99 2.37
C SER A 38 16.50 5.23 3.26
N GLY A 39 17.57 5.33 4.06
CA GLY A 39 17.97 6.61 4.62
C GLY A 39 18.08 7.53 3.42
N ALA A 40 17.15 8.47 3.31
CA ALA A 40 17.21 9.51 2.31
C ALA A 40 18.61 10.10 2.44
N ALA A 41 19.47 9.80 1.47
CA ALA A 41 20.75 10.44 1.39
C ALA A 41 20.43 11.93 1.30
N TRP A 42 20.72 12.66 2.38
CA TRP A 42 20.75 14.12 2.37
C TRP A 42 21.98 14.58 1.57
N ALA A 43 22.12 14.04 0.36
CA ALA A 43 23.10 14.42 -0.62
C ALA A 43 22.33 15.14 -1.73
N ASP A 44 22.03 16.41 -1.48
CA ASP A 44 22.38 17.48 -2.42
C ASP A 44 22.22 18.83 -1.72
N SER A 45 23.29 19.31 -1.10
CA SER A 45 23.32 20.60 -0.39
C SER A 45 23.70 21.76 -1.34
N SER A 46 23.26 21.74 -2.60
CA SER A 46 23.36 22.90 -3.50
C SER A 46 22.06 23.20 -4.26
N ARG A 47 20.92 22.69 -3.79
CA ARG A 47 19.63 23.03 -4.41
C ARG A 47 19.40 24.54 -4.33
N SER A 48 19.24 25.19 -5.47
CA SER A 48 18.95 26.62 -5.51
C SER A 48 17.60 26.92 -4.83
N ILE A 49 17.37 28.16 -4.39
CA ILE A 49 16.09 28.51 -3.74
C ILE A 49 14.90 28.24 -4.69
N ASN A 50 15.10 28.46 -5.99
CA ASN A 50 14.11 28.17 -7.01
C ASN A 50 13.81 26.67 -7.10
N GLU A 51 14.83 25.81 -7.09
CA GLU A 51 14.62 24.36 -7.09
C GLU A 51 13.91 23.88 -5.83
N TRP A 52 14.18 24.51 -4.69
CA TRP A 52 13.48 24.18 -3.44
C TRP A 52 12.00 24.59 -3.51
N LEU A 53 11.72 25.81 -3.96
CA LEU A 53 10.36 26.31 -4.13
C LEU A 53 9.58 25.50 -5.16
N SER A 54 10.19 25.14 -6.29
CA SER A 54 9.57 24.29 -7.31
C SER A 54 9.25 22.91 -6.74
N ARG A 55 10.17 22.30 -5.97
CA ARG A 55 9.91 21.01 -5.33
C ARG A 55 8.82 21.08 -4.26
N LEU A 56 8.75 22.17 -3.50
CA LEU A 56 7.67 22.38 -2.53
C LEU A 56 6.32 22.51 -3.25
N HIS A 57 6.27 23.30 -4.32
CA HIS A 57 5.07 23.51 -5.13
C HIS A 57 4.57 22.20 -5.74
N GLU A 58 5.47 21.41 -6.32
CA GLU A 58 5.11 20.13 -6.94
C GLU A 58 4.67 19.10 -5.89
N ALA A 59 5.38 19.01 -4.76
CA ALA A 59 5.01 18.09 -3.69
C ALA A 59 3.60 18.34 -3.13
N SER A 60 3.14 19.60 -3.12
CA SER A 60 1.77 19.96 -2.71
C SER A 60 0.69 19.46 -3.67
N ARG A 61 1.04 19.08 -4.91
CA ARG A 61 0.10 18.64 -5.95
C ARG A 61 0.18 17.14 -6.23
N GLU A 62 1.33 16.54 -5.95
CA GLU A 62 1.60 15.12 -6.19
C GLU A 62 1.34 14.22 -4.98
N ARG A 63 1.25 14.78 -3.77
CA ARG A 63 1.23 13.98 -2.53
C ARG A 63 0.00 14.26 -1.69
N ALA A 64 -0.79 13.21 -1.46
CA ALA A 64 -1.83 13.21 -0.46
C ALA A 64 -1.22 13.27 0.96
N TYR A 65 -1.82 14.05 1.86
CA TYR A 65 -1.40 14.14 3.26
C TYR A 65 -2.58 14.44 4.19
N VAL A 66 -2.44 14.04 5.45
CA VAL A 66 -3.38 14.39 6.53
C VAL A 66 -2.57 14.81 7.74
N GLY A 67 -2.91 15.92 8.37
CA GLY A 67 -2.17 16.43 9.52
C GLY A 67 -2.88 17.54 10.25
N THR A 68 -2.30 17.97 11.37
CA THR A 68 -2.74 19.16 12.10
C THR A 68 -1.81 20.31 11.80
N LEU A 69 -2.36 21.41 11.30
CA LEU A 69 -1.66 22.68 11.13
C LEU A 69 -2.00 23.60 12.28
N VAL A 70 -0.98 24.25 12.82
CA VAL A 70 -1.11 25.26 13.85
C VAL A 70 -0.58 26.57 13.27
N VAL A 71 -1.40 27.61 13.30
CA VAL A 71 -1.07 28.93 12.78
C VAL A 71 -1.06 29.93 13.92
N SER A 72 -0.02 30.75 13.99
CA SER A 72 0.12 31.84 14.96
C SER A 72 0.32 33.18 14.27
N ALA A 73 -0.32 34.21 14.81
CA ALA A 73 -0.20 35.60 14.36
C ALA A 73 -0.27 36.53 15.57
N GLY A 74 0.89 37.00 16.04
CA GLY A 74 0.98 37.74 17.30
C GLY A 74 0.48 36.88 18.49
N PRO A 75 -0.48 37.36 19.30
CA PRO A 75 -1.05 36.59 20.41
C PRO A 75 -2.11 35.55 19.97
N ALA A 76 -2.56 35.58 18.71
CA ALA A 76 -3.58 34.67 18.21
C ALA A 76 -2.96 33.33 17.75
N MET A 77 -3.65 32.23 18.06
CA MET A 77 -3.28 30.88 17.66
C MET A 77 -4.54 30.10 17.26
N SER A 78 -4.46 29.33 16.19
CA SER A 78 -5.53 28.43 15.76
C SER A 78 -4.94 27.11 15.28
N ALA A 79 -5.64 26.01 15.55
CA ALA A 79 -5.28 24.69 15.07
C ALA A 79 -6.38 24.14 14.16
N SER A 80 -5.99 23.48 13.07
CA SER A 80 -6.91 22.84 12.14
C SER A 80 -6.37 21.51 11.66
N ARG A 81 -7.23 20.50 11.51
CA ARG A 81 -6.89 19.29 10.77
C ARG A 81 -7.12 19.53 9.28
N ILE A 82 -6.15 19.12 8.48
CA ILE A 82 -6.18 19.19 7.03
C ILE A 82 -6.16 17.77 6.48
N TRP A 83 -7.06 17.49 5.54
CA TRP A 83 -6.96 16.34 4.64
C TRP A 83 -6.76 16.88 3.23
N HIS A 84 -5.62 16.56 2.64
CA HIS A 84 -5.29 16.87 1.27
C HIS A 84 -5.23 15.58 0.46
N VAL A 85 -5.99 15.51 -0.63
CA VAL A 85 -6.00 14.39 -1.56
C VAL A 85 -5.83 14.91 -2.98
N CYS A 86 -4.95 14.27 -3.74
CA CYS A 86 -4.66 14.58 -5.13
C CYS A 86 -4.64 13.30 -5.98
N ASP A 87 -5.30 13.29 -7.14
CA ASP A 87 -5.25 12.16 -8.10
C ASP A 87 -4.51 12.48 -9.42
N GLY A 88 -3.91 13.66 -9.52
CA GLY A 88 -3.28 14.19 -10.72
C GLY A 88 -4.21 15.06 -11.58
N SER A 89 -5.53 14.87 -11.50
CA SER A 89 -6.53 15.70 -12.18
C SER A 89 -7.29 16.62 -11.23
N GLN A 90 -7.51 16.17 -9.99
CA GLN A 90 -8.27 16.88 -8.97
C GLN A 90 -7.48 16.96 -7.68
N GLN A 91 -7.56 18.14 -7.04
CA GLN A 91 -7.00 18.40 -5.72
C GLN A 91 -8.17 18.82 -4.82
N MET A 92 -8.37 18.07 -3.73
CA MET A 92 -9.39 18.37 -2.75
C MET A 92 -8.75 18.55 -1.38
N GLU A 93 -9.16 19.62 -0.71
CA GLU A 93 -8.73 19.91 0.64
C GLU A 93 -9.95 20.05 1.56
N ARG A 94 -9.94 19.32 2.66
CA ARG A 94 -10.84 19.54 3.79
C ARG A 94 -10.04 20.17 4.91
N VAL A 95 -10.55 21.28 5.43
CA VAL A 95 -10.00 21.95 6.61
C VAL A 95 -11.05 21.93 7.71
N GLU A 96 -10.66 21.44 8.89
CA GLU A 96 -11.51 21.37 10.08
C GLU A 96 -10.82 22.05 11.25
N THR A 97 -11.42 23.11 11.79
CA THR A 97 -10.94 23.77 13.00
C THR A 97 -11.03 22.81 14.20
N LEU A 98 -9.97 22.75 15.01
CA LEU A 98 -9.90 21.80 16.12
C LEU A 98 -10.42 22.35 17.45
N THR A 99 -10.48 23.68 17.61
CA THR A 99 -11.16 24.43 18.68
C THR A 99 -11.11 25.92 18.34
#